data_AF-A0A258IN59-F1
#
_entry.id   AF-A0A258IN59-F1
#
_cell.length_a   1.000
_cell.length_b   1.000
_cell.length_c   1.000
_cell.angle_alpha   90.00
_cell.angle_beta   90.00
_cell.angle_gamma   90.00
#
_symmetry.space_group_name_H-M   'P 1'
#
loop_
_entity.id
_entity.type
_entity.pdbx_description
1 polymer ?
#
loop_
_entity_poly.entity_id
_entity_poly.type
_entity_poly.pdbx_seq_one_letter_code
_entity_poly.pdbx_strand_id
1 'polypeptide(L)'
;MPVEVERKFLVTSDAWREDARGARFSQGYLCIGPECTVRIRRAGDQAFITVKGRTEGMSRPEFEYEIPLDHAELMLAEQCMKPLIEKTRYEVDFAGKLWTVDVFEAENKGLVVAEIELADPTEQVALPPWIGEEVTDDPRYRNSSLVSAPITGSYESSDL
;
A
#
# COMPACT_ATOMS: atom_id res chain seq x y z
N MET A 1 9.89 4.90 19.50
CA MET A 1 10.00 4.42 18.10
C MET A 1 9.72 5.62 17.20
N PRO A 2 10.44 5.80 16.10
CA PRO A 2 10.07 6.83 15.11
C PRO A 2 8.64 6.57 14.65
N VAL A 3 7.82 7.62 14.60
CA VAL A 3 6.47 7.56 14.04
C VAL A 3 6.64 7.81 12.55
N GLU A 4 6.28 6.83 11.72
CA GLU A 4 6.18 7.05 10.28
C GLU A 4 5.06 8.06 10.02
N VAL A 5 5.36 9.07 9.22
CA VAL A 5 4.40 10.10 8.80
C VAL A 5 4.26 9.99 7.30
N GLU A 6 3.08 9.63 6.82
CA GLU A 6 2.79 9.50 5.39
C GLU A 6 1.59 10.37 5.01
N ARG A 7 1.57 10.83 3.76
CA ARG A 7 0.38 11.43 3.13
C ARG A 7 -0.05 10.61 1.93
N LYS A 8 -1.36 10.51 1.71
CA LYS A 8 -1.98 9.65 0.72
C LYS A 8 -2.95 10.42 -0.15
N PHE A 9 -2.91 10.20 -1.46
CA PHE A 9 -3.70 10.94 -2.43
C PHE A 9 -4.30 10.03 -3.50
N LEU A 10 -5.43 10.43 -4.06
CA LEU A 10 -5.93 9.86 -5.31
C LEU A 10 -5.10 10.40 -6.49
N VAL A 11 -4.90 9.56 -7.50
CA VAL A 11 -4.22 9.96 -8.75
C VAL A 11 -5.24 10.37 -9.80
N THR A 12 -4.93 11.42 -10.56
CA THR A 12 -5.88 12.05 -11.51
C THR A 12 -5.49 11.87 -12.98
N SER A 13 -4.25 11.48 -13.27
CA SER A 13 -3.78 11.26 -14.65
C SER A 13 -2.54 10.38 -14.71
N ASP A 14 -2.26 9.80 -15.89
CA ASP A 14 -1.14 8.88 -16.14
C ASP A 14 0.23 9.56 -16.31
N ALA A 15 0.33 10.88 -16.08
CA ALA A 15 1.58 11.64 -16.24
C ALA A 15 2.72 11.20 -15.31
N TRP A 16 2.45 10.37 -14.30
CA TRP A 16 3.46 9.79 -13.42
C TRP A 16 4.21 8.60 -14.03
N ARG A 17 3.72 8.03 -15.14
CA ARG A 17 4.28 6.80 -15.73
C ARG A 17 5.61 7.02 -16.43
N GLU A 18 5.93 8.26 -16.82
CA GLU A 18 7.20 8.58 -17.48
C GLU A 18 8.35 8.21 -16.52
N ASP A 19 9.18 7.25 -16.93
CA ASP A 19 10.32 6.69 -16.19
C ASP A 19 10.00 5.90 -14.91
N ALA A 20 8.73 5.60 -14.65
CA ALA A 20 8.31 4.87 -13.45
C ALA A 20 8.73 3.40 -13.49
N ARG A 21 9.36 2.91 -12.41
CA ARG A 21 9.71 1.50 -12.24
C ARG A 21 8.72 0.81 -11.32
N GLY A 22 8.06 -0.22 -11.85
CA GLY A 22 7.02 -0.97 -11.15
C GLY A 22 7.51 -2.29 -10.60
N ALA A 23 7.07 -2.64 -9.40
CA ALA A 23 7.18 -3.99 -8.83
C ALA A 23 5.80 -4.48 -8.40
N ARG A 24 5.56 -5.79 -8.55
CA ARG A 24 4.30 -6.40 -8.13
C ARG A 24 4.28 -6.64 -6.64
N PHE A 25 3.16 -6.28 -6.01
CA PHE A 25 2.90 -6.51 -4.60
C PHE A 25 1.63 -7.32 -4.47
N SER A 26 1.69 -8.30 -3.59
CA SER A 26 0.51 -9.05 -3.15
C SER A 26 0.59 -9.23 -1.65
N GLN A 27 -0.51 -9.00 -0.94
CA GLN A 27 -0.56 -9.20 0.49
C GLN A 27 -1.89 -9.81 0.92
N GLY A 28 -1.82 -10.58 1.99
CA GLY A 28 -2.96 -11.23 2.61
C GLY A 28 -2.75 -11.34 4.11
N TYR A 29 -3.82 -11.69 4.82
CA TYR A 29 -3.80 -11.81 6.27
C TYR A 29 -4.05 -13.26 6.66
N LEU A 30 -3.15 -13.83 7.48
CA LEU A 30 -3.38 -15.11 8.14
C LEU A 30 -4.30 -14.94 9.36
N CYS A 31 -4.22 -13.77 10.00
CA CYS A 31 -5.03 -13.43 11.16
C CYS A 31 -5.30 -11.92 11.17
N ILE A 32 -6.55 -11.54 11.46
CA ILE A 32 -6.96 -10.16 11.74
C ILE A 32 -7.81 -10.20 13.01
N GLY A 33 -7.22 -9.79 14.14
CA GLY A 33 -7.89 -9.77 15.43
C GLY A 33 -7.49 -8.55 16.26
N PRO A 34 -8.24 -8.27 17.36
CA PRO A 34 -8.00 -7.11 18.21
C PRO A 34 -6.64 -7.17 18.94
N GLU A 35 -6.16 -8.37 19.25
CA GLU A 35 -4.89 -8.59 19.96
C GLU A 35 -3.70 -8.78 19.02
N CYS A 36 -3.95 -9.28 17.80
CA CYS A 36 -2.90 -9.64 16.86
C CYS A 36 -3.39 -9.60 15.42
N THR A 37 -2.57 -9.06 14.53
CA THR A 37 -2.72 -9.13 13.07
C THR A 37 -1.45 -9.75 12.48
N VAL A 38 -1.62 -10.77 11.64
CA VAL A 38 -0.50 -11.42 10.93
C VAL A 38 -0.70 -11.25 9.44
N ARG A 39 0.25 -10.58 8.79
CA ARG A 39 0.21 -10.25 7.37
C ARG A 39 1.34 -10.95 6.64
N ILE A 40 1.03 -11.55 5.50
CA ILE A 40 2.01 -11.99 4.51
C ILE A 40 2.03 -10.95 3.39
N ARG A 41 3.21 -10.48 3.01
CA ARG A 41 3.40 -9.53 1.93
C ARG A 41 4.51 -10.02 1.01
N ARG A 42 4.20 -10.17 -0.27
CA ARG A 42 5.17 -10.21 -1.37
C ARG A 42 5.39 -8.78 -1.87
N ALA A 43 6.65 -8.42 -2.07
CA ALA A 43 7.12 -7.13 -2.57
C ALA A 43 8.19 -7.38 -3.65
N GLY A 44 7.77 -7.40 -4.92
CA GLY A 44 8.62 -7.80 -6.04
C GLY A 44 9.13 -9.24 -5.86
N ASP A 45 10.43 -9.38 -5.70
CA ASP A 45 11.12 -10.67 -5.54
C ASP A 45 11.45 -11.01 -4.08
N GLN A 46 10.95 -10.20 -3.13
CA GLN A 46 11.09 -10.43 -1.70
C GLN A 46 9.73 -10.70 -1.05
N ALA A 47 9.74 -11.32 0.12
CA ALA A 47 8.53 -11.54 0.89
C ALA A 47 8.77 -11.43 2.39
N PHE A 48 7.72 -11.03 3.11
CA PHE A 48 7.76 -10.73 4.53
C PHE A 48 6.54 -11.27 5.25
N ILE A 49 6.76 -11.70 6.49
CA ILE A 49 5.70 -11.86 7.50
C ILE A 49 5.79 -10.71 8.49
N THR A 50 4.67 -10.03 8.70
CA THR A 50 4.54 -8.97 9.70
C THR A 50 3.57 -9.42 10.79
N VAL A 51 4.00 -9.38 12.05
CA VAL A 51 3.16 -9.62 13.24
C VAL A 51 2.98 -8.30 13.97
N LYS A 52 1.73 -7.83 14.02
CA LYS A 52 1.33 -6.57 14.64
C LYS A 52 0.48 -6.89 15.87
N GLY A 53 0.90 -6.44 17.04
CA GLY A 53 0.11 -6.59 18.27
C GLY A 53 -1.00 -5.54 18.37
N ARG A 54 -1.65 -5.52 19.53
CA ARG A 54 -2.70 -4.56 19.87
C ARG A 54 -2.20 -3.11 19.79
N THR A 55 -3.06 -2.23 19.30
CA THR A 55 -2.81 -0.78 19.33
C THR A 55 -3.05 -0.23 20.74
N GLU A 56 -2.05 0.47 21.27
CA GLU A 56 -2.09 1.21 22.53
C GLU A 56 -1.79 2.69 22.26
N GLY A 57 -2.81 3.54 22.36
CA GLY A 57 -2.71 4.96 21.99
C GLY A 57 -2.40 5.14 20.49
N MET A 58 -1.23 5.70 20.19
CA MET A 58 -0.75 5.96 18.81
C MET A 58 0.28 4.93 18.32
N SER A 59 0.54 3.86 19.09
CA SER A 59 1.59 2.89 18.76
C SER A 59 1.10 1.46 18.94
N ARG A 60 1.76 0.51 18.28
CA ARG A 60 1.61 -0.93 18.49
C ARG A 60 2.96 -1.61 18.34
N PRO A 61 3.22 -2.72 19.06
CA PRO A 61 4.38 -3.55 18.77
C PRO A 61 4.21 -4.17 17.37
N GLU A 62 5.27 -4.11 16.58
CA GLU A 62 5.31 -4.60 15.21
C GLU A 62 6.65 -5.29 14.95
N PHE A 63 6.60 -6.51 14.43
CA PHE A 63 7.77 -7.31 14.07
C PHE A 63 7.64 -7.73 12.61
N GLU A 64 8.67 -7.49 11.81
CA GLU A 64 8.73 -7.89 10.41
C GLU A 64 9.95 -8.77 10.17
N TYR A 65 9.74 -9.88 9.47
CA TYR A 65 10.79 -10.82 9.11
C TYR A 65 10.68 -11.15 7.62
N GLU A 66 11.81 -11.13 6.93
CA GLU A 66 11.91 -11.67 5.57
C GLU A 66 11.70 -13.19 5.61
N ILE A 67 10.97 -13.72 4.64
CA ILE A 67 10.68 -15.15 4.47
C ILE A 67 10.96 -15.58 3.03
N PRO A 68 11.19 -16.88 2.78
CA PRO A 68 11.33 -17.38 1.41
C PRO A 68 10.12 -17.02 0.54
N LEU A 69 10.38 -16.61 -0.70
CA LEU A 69 9.35 -16.14 -1.63
C LEU A 69 8.30 -17.23 -1.91
N ASP A 70 8.74 -18.46 -2.15
CA ASP A 70 7.90 -19.63 -2.40
C ASP A 70 6.99 -19.96 -1.21
N HIS A 71 7.48 -19.81 0.03
CA HIS A 71 6.66 -19.96 1.23
C HIS A 71 5.56 -18.89 1.30
N ALA A 72 5.90 -17.63 1.01
CA ALA A 72 4.93 -16.54 1.01
C ALA A 72 3.85 -16.74 -0.06
N GLU A 73 4.25 -17.15 -1.27
CA GLU A 73 3.32 -17.43 -2.37
C GLU A 73 2.34 -18.55 -2.01
N LEU A 74 2.82 -19.63 -1.39
CA LEU A 74 1.97 -20.72 -0.89
C LEU A 74 0.99 -20.23 0.19
N MET A 75 1.47 -19.46 1.17
CA MET A 75 0.62 -18.89 2.22
C MET A 75 -0.45 -17.95 1.65
N LEU A 76 -0.07 -17.07 0.72
CA LEU A 76 -0.98 -16.15 0.04
C LEU A 76 -2.04 -16.91 -0.76
N ALA A 77 -1.65 -17.98 -1.46
CA ALA A 77 -2.54 -18.79 -2.26
C ALA A 77 -3.56 -19.56 -1.41
N GLU A 78 -3.10 -20.26 -0.37
CA GLU A 78 -3.88 -21.30 0.31
C GLU A 78 -4.37 -20.94 1.71
N GLN A 79 -3.69 -20.04 2.42
CA GLN A 79 -3.89 -19.85 3.86
C GLN A 79 -4.37 -18.45 4.25
N CYS A 80 -4.01 -17.43 3.46
CA CYS A 80 -4.48 -16.08 3.70
C CYS A 80 -5.98 -15.95 3.42
N MET A 81 -6.64 -15.14 4.26
CA MET A 81 -8.01 -14.68 4.02
C MET A 81 -8.12 -14.00 2.66
N LYS A 82 -9.26 -14.16 2.01
CA LYS A 82 -9.57 -13.57 0.71
C LYS A 82 -10.58 -12.42 0.86
N PRO A 83 -10.59 -11.42 -0.05
CA PRO A 83 -9.66 -11.26 -1.18
C PRO A 83 -8.24 -10.89 -0.73
N LEU A 84 -7.27 -11.08 -1.61
CA LEU A 84 -5.93 -10.52 -1.42
C LEU A 84 -5.93 -9.04 -1.80
N ILE A 85 -4.94 -8.29 -1.35
CA ILE A 85 -4.64 -6.97 -1.92
C ILE A 85 -3.53 -7.15 -2.92
N GLU A 86 -3.84 -6.90 -4.19
CA GLU A 86 -2.91 -7.02 -5.30
C GLU A 86 -2.75 -5.66 -5.98
N LYS A 87 -1.50 -5.29 -6.26
CA LYS A 87 -1.17 -4.02 -6.89
C LYS A 87 0.20 -4.06 -7.55
N THR A 88 0.41 -3.18 -8.51
CA THR A 88 1.75 -2.82 -8.95
C THR A 88 2.12 -1.47 -8.33
N ARG A 89 3.21 -1.44 -7.55
CA ARG A 89 3.75 -0.23 -6.92
C ARG A 89 4.85 0.33 -7.81
N TYR A 90 4.74 1.60 -8.14
CA TYR A 90 5.69 2.34 -8.94
C TYR A 90 6.40 3.40 -8.10
N GLU A 91 7.69 3.55 -8.32
CA GLU A 91 8.50 4.61 -7.73
C GLU A 91 8.65 5.76 -8.73
N VAL A 92 8.36 6.98 -8.27
CA VAL A 92 8.37 8.21 -9.09
C VAL A 92 9.11 9.31 -8.35
N ASP A 93 10.23 9.78 -8.91
CA ASP A 93 10.96 10.93 -8.38
C ASP A 93 10.29 12.24 -8.81
N PHE A 94 9.93 13.08 -7.85
CA PHE A 94 9.40 14.41 -8.13
C PHE A 94 9.90 15.43 -7.11
N ALA A 95 10.46 16.55 -7.58
CA ALA A 95 10.96 17.63 -6.74
C ALA A 95 11.92 17.18 -5.61
N GLY A 96 12.75 16.17 -5.88
CA GLY A 96 13.72 15.63 -4.91
C GLY A 96 13.11 14.72 -3.84
N LYS A 97 11.87 14.26 -4.03
CA LYS A 97 11.17 13.30 -3.18
C LYS A 97 10.75 12.07 -3.97
N LEU A 98 10.80 10.93 -3.30
CA LEU A 98 10.30 9.68 -3.83
C LEU A 98 8.81 9.56 -3.51
N TRP A 99 8.00 9.41 -4.54
CA TRP A 99 6.59 9.07 -4.43
C TRP A 99 6.40 7.61 -4.79
N THR A 100 5.48 6.93 -4.09
CA THR A 100 5.02 5.61 -4.50
C THR A 100 3.61 5.71 -5.08
N VAL A 101 3.42 5.24 -6.31
CA VAL A 101 2.12 5.15 -6.96
C VAL A 101 1.68 3.70 -7.02
N ASP A 102 0.59 3.38 -6.35
CA ASP A 102 -0.02 2.06 -6.30
C ASP A 102 -1.18 1.96 -7.29
N VAL A 103 -1.04 1.10 -8.28
CA VAL A 103 -2.11 0.72 -9.19
C VAL A 103 -2.71 -0.60 -8.71
N PHE A 104 -3.91 -0.54 -8.14
CA PHE A 104 -4.57 -1.72 -7.57
C PHE A 104 -5.20 -2.60 -8.65
N GLU A 105 -5.17 -3.90 -8.40
CA GLU A 105 -5.64 -4.95 -9.28
C GLU A 105 -6.80 -5.72 -8.61
N ALA A 106 -7.31 -6.74 -9.31
CA ALA A 106 -8.36 -7.63 -8.83
C ALA A 106 -9.59 -6.88 -8.26
N GLU A 107 -9.99 -7.15 -7.01
CA GLU A 107 -11.18 -6.58 -6.37
C GLU A 107 -11.08 -5.07 -6.15
N ASN A 108 -9.87 -4.50 -6.16
CA ASN A 108 -9.63 -3.07 -6.04
C ASN A 108 -9.25 -2.43 -7.38
N LYS A 109 -9.51 -3.11 -8.51
CA LYS A 109 -9.19 -2.61 -9.85
C LYS A 109 -9.81 -1.24 -10.09
N GLY A 110 -8.99 -0.35 -10.68
CA GLY A 110 -9.38 1.03 -11.00
C GLY A 110 -9.10 2.02 -9.87
N LEU A 111 -8.68 1.55 -8.68
CA LEU A 111 -8.12 2.41 -7.65
C LEU A 111 -6.63 2.68 -7.95
N VAL A 112 -6.24 3.95 -7.97
CA VAL A 112 -4.85 4.37 -8.02
C VAL A 112 -4.59 5.39 -6.91
N VAL A 113 -3.58 5.10 -6.10
CA VAL A 113 -3.23 5.90 -4.92
C VAL A 113 -1.76 6.26 -4.96
N ALA A 114 -1.44 7.49 -4.61
CA ALA A 114 -0.08 7.94 -4.42
C ALA A 114 0.20 8.20 -2.94
N GLU A 115 1.36 7.75 -2.47
CA GLU A 115 1.84 7.93 -1.10
C GLU A 115 3.20 8.62 -1.12
N ILE A 116 3.45 9.46 -0.13
CA ILE A 116 4.76 10.05 0.16
C ILE A 116 5.04 9.98 1.65
N GLU A 117 6.23 9.51 2.01
CA GLU A 117 6.74 9.54 3.37
C GLU A 117 7.38 10.90 3.68
N LEU A 118 7.09 11.40 4.87
CA LEU A 118 7.58 12.66 5.39
C LEU A 118 8.57 12.44 6.54
N ALA A 119 9.53 13.35 6.67
CA ALA A 119 10.42 13.38 7.82
C ALA A 119 9.67 13.76 9.10
N ASP A 120 8.67 14.63 8.99
CA ASP A 120 7.78 15.06 10.09
C ASP A 120 6.45 15.61 9.56
N PRO A 121 5.40 15.75 10.40
CA PRO A 121 4.07 16.20 9.98
C PRO A 121 3.98 17.63 9.43
N THR A 122 5.01 18.45 9.63
CA THR A 122 5.05 19.84 9.17
C THR A 122 5.83 20.02 7.88
N GLU A 123 6.41 18.95 7.34
CA GLU A 123 7.17 18.98 6.11
C GLU A 123 6.31 19.45 4.93
N GLN A 124 6.81 20.47 4.21
CA GLN A 124 6.18 20.96 2.99
C GLN A 124 6.63 20.12 1.80
N VAL A 125 5.67 19.70 0.98
CA VAL A 125 5.90 18.86 -0.18
C VAL A 125 5.29 19.53 -1.41
N ALA A 126 6.06 19.62 -2.49
CA ALA A 126 5.54 20.03 -3.79
C ALA A 126 4.69 18.89 -4.37
N LEU A 127 3.43 19.18 -4.69
CA LEU A 127 2.52 18.19 -5.25
C LEU A 127 2.73 18.05 -6.78
N PRO A 128 3.02 16.83 -7.28
CA PRO A 128 2.99 16.56 -8.70
C PRO A 128 1.66 16.91 -9.37
N PRO A 129 1.63 17.23 -10.68
CA PRO A 129 0.42 17.62 -11.40
C PRO A 129 -0.64 16.49 -11.51
N TRP A 130 -0.23 15.24 -11.28
CA TRP A 130 -1.08 14.05 -11.32
C TRP A 130 -1.69 13.68 -9.95
N ILE A 131 -1.40 14.46 -8.90
CA ILE A 131 -2.01 14.30 -7.57
C ILE A 131 -3.38 14.98 -7.53
N GLY A 132 -4.35 14.28 -6.92
CA GLY A 132 -5.70 14.75 -6.68
C GLY A 132 -6.03 14.92 -5.20
N GLU A 133 -7.21 14.45 -4.80
CA GLU A 133 -7.73 14.54 -3.43
C GLU A 133 -6.83 13.83 -2.43
N GLU A 134 -6.55 14.49 -1.30
CA GLU A 134 -5.86 13.89 -0.18
C GLU A 134 -6.83 13.02 0.65
N VAL A 135 -6.45 11.76 0.86
CA VAL A 135 -7.25 10.74 1.55
C VAL A 135 -6.51 10.13 2.74
N THR A 136 -5.48 10.82 3.26
CA THR A 136 -4.62 10.39 4.39
C THR A 136 -5.44 9.92 5.60
N ASP A 137 -6.44 10.70 6.01
CA ASP A 137 -7.25 10.41 7.20
C ASP A 137 -8.49 9.54 6.92
N ASP A 138 -8.75 9.21 5.66
CA ASP A 138 -9.93 8.45 5.28
C ASP A 138 -9.72 6.95 5.52
N PRO A 139 -10.45 6.34 6.48
CA PRO A 139 -10.27 4.94 6.84
C PRO A 139 -10.59 3.96 5.70
N ARG A 140 -11.33 4.38 4.66
CA ARG A 140 -11.66 3.56 3.50
C ARG A 140 -10.42 3.17 2.68
N TYR A 141 -9.41 4.03 2.63
CA TYR A 141 -8.18 3.82 1.86
C TYR A 141 -7.04 3.15 2.66
N ARG A 142 -7.35 2.61 3.83
CA ARG A 142 -6.43 1.77 4.60
C ARG A 142 -6.40 0.37 4.00
N ASN A 143 -5.21 -0.26 3.91
CA ASN A 143 -5.06 -1.61 3.35
C ASN A 143 -6.04 -2.62 3.97
N SER A 144 -6.19 -2.65 5.30
CA SER A 144 -7.14 -3.57 5.95
C SER A 144 -8.59 -3.36 5.51
N SER A 145 -8.98 -2.12 5.20
CA SER A 145 -10.31 -1.78 4.71
C SER A 145 -10.52 -2.21 3.27
N LEU A 146 -9.48 -2.14 2.42
CA LEU A 146 -9.53 -2.60 1.03
C LEU A 146 -9.76 -4.12 0.88
N VAL A 147 -9.52 -4.89 1.94
CA VAL A 147 -9.88 -6.32 2.00
C VAL A 147 -11.37 -6.51 2.30
N SER A 148 -11.90 -5.81 3.31
CA SER A 148 -13.26 -6.02 3.80
C SER A 148 -14.32 -5.24 3.01
N ALA A 149 -13.93 -4.11 2.41
CA ALA A 149 -14.74 -3.25 1.57
C ALA A 149 -13.88 -2.74 0.40
N PRO A 150 -13.67 -3.58 -0.63
CA PRO A 150 -12.90 -3.19 -1.80
C PRO A 150 -13.45 -1.92 -2.47
N ILE A 151 -12.54 -1.08 -2.94
CA ILE A 151 -12.87 0.14 -3.68
C ILE A 151 -12.52 -0.09 -5.14
N THR A 152 -13.52 -0.07 -6.00
CA THR A 152 -13.31 0.05 -7.44
C THR A 152 -13.24 1.54 -7.78
N GLY A 153 -12.08 2.04 -8.18
CA GLY A 153 -11.96 3.42 -8.62
C GLY A 153 -12.42 3.61 -10.07
N SER A 154 -12.67 4.87 -10.44
CA SER A 154 -12.98 5.29 -11.81
C SER A 154 -11.74 5.80 -12.56
N TYR A 155 -10.53 5.41 -12.11
CA TYR A 155 -9.31 5.78 -12.79
C TYR A 155 -9.24 5.06 -14.12
N GLU A 156 -9.62 5.76 -15.17
CA GLU A 156 -9.47 5.32 -16.55
C GLU A 156 -8.05 5.65 -16.98
N SER A 157 -7.16 4.67 -16.85
CA SER A 157 -5.85 4.75 -17.47
C SER A 157 -6.04 4.84 -18.99
N SER A 158 -5.25 5.67 -19.66
CA SER A 158 -5.31 5.84 -21.12
C SER A 158 -4.80 4.63 -21.91
N ASP A 159 -4.46 3.53 -21.24
CA ASP A 159 -3.92 2.32 -21.86
C ASP A 159 -5.00 1.22 -22.02
N LEU A 160 -5.43 1.04 -23.27
CA LEU A 160 -5.97 -0.20 -23.85
C LEU A 160 -4.82 -1.08 -24.36
#